data_AF-A0A420Y5W6-F1
#
_entry.id   AF-A0A420Y5W6-F1
#
_cell.length_a   1.000
_cell.length_b   1.000
_cell.length_c   1.000
_cell.angle_alpha   90.00
_cell.angle_beta   90.00
_cell.angle_gamma   90.00
#
_symmetry.space_group_name_H-M   'P 1'
#
loop_
_entity.id
_entity.type
_entity.pdbx_description
1 polymer ?
#
loop_
_entity_poly.entity_id
_entity_poly.type
_entity_poly.pdbx_seq_one_letter_code
_entity_poly.pdbx_strand_id
1 'polypeptide(L)'
;MTAPSFSRFAHARRISSISSFLPLIAPTPTPWCQARSRTRLYLSQNKHTMSTSKTITLLKNSLTPFPSLTSLPPLLNTFSAKILLLGDASHGTSEFYAARAAITKHMIIHHGVNIVAWEADWPDADAVDRYVRHRGPPATPDVDPIDVPIDKSDGETGKAGREPSFSRFPTWMWRNTETRDFVEWLREYNRGKDKHEAVGVYGLDLYSLSGSMHAVIEYLDGQDPELAKMARERYGRLMVWAEDPEEYGFEVGRMRLKSFEREVVGMLKSMLERRLELERRGGDGVEYHSAEQNARLVVDAEKYYKTLYSSLFFGRDESWNLRDTHMFETLDRVLQHRGKKAKAVVWAHNSHIGDARATDMGWSRDELNIGQLCKEKYGDQALAIGCGTYTGSVAAAHGWGGDMHVISIRPGLRGSIEELMHSTGERRFVLDLRKGVCDEKVRQALMEHRLERFIGVIYSPETERQSHYSKVVLPEQFDGFIWFDETNPVSTSEVHQPKNRDAVDETWPFAL
;
A
#
# COMPACT_ATOMS: atom_id res chain seq x y z
N MET A 1 49.54 6.14 -38.86
CA MET A 1 50.33 7.11 -38.06
C MET A 1 49.36 8.12 -37.47
N THR A 2 49.19 8.01 -36.14
CA THR A 2 48.80 9.04 -35.15
C THR A 2 47.79 10.15 -35.53
N ALA A 3 46.61 10.11 -34.90
CA ALA A 3 45.65 11.21 -34.79
C ALA A 3 45.72 11.86 -33.38
N PRO A 4 45.40 13.16 -33.22
CA PRO A 4 45.72 13.92 -32.02
C PRO A 4 44.60 13.92 -30.97
N SER A 5 45.01 14.14 -29.72
CA SER A 5 44.18 14.18 -28.52
C SER A 5 43.36 15.48 -28.40
N PHE A 6 42.14 15.36 -27.89
CA PHE A 6 41.36 16.49 -27.37
C PHE A 6 40.89 16.15 -25.95
N SER A 7 41.46 16.83 -24.96
CA SER A 7 40.98 16.83 -23.58
C SER A 7 39.92 17.93 -23.42
N ARG A 8 38.81 17.62 -22.74
CA ARG A 8 37.74 18.58 -22.42
C ARG A 8 37.86 19.01 -20.96
N PHE A 9 37.69 20.31 -20.78
CA PHE A 9 37.68 21.06 -19.52
C PHE A 9 36.62 20.54 -18.53
N ALA A 10 37.06 20.28 -17.30
CA ALA A 10 36.21 20.27 -16.11
C ALA A 10 36.25 21.66 -15.46
N HIS A 11 35.08 22.24 -15.17
CA HIS A 11 34.96 23.39 -14.29
C HIS A 11 33.94 23.07 -13.21
N ALA A 12 34.44 22.58 -12.08
CA ALA A 12 33.72 22.52 -10.83
C ALA A 12 33.67 23.94 -10.24
N ARG A 13 32.49 24.54 -10.15
CA ARG A 13 32.26 25.70 -9.28
C ARG A 13 31.73 25.20 -7.95
N ARG A 14 32.60 25.27 -6.93
CA ARG A 14 32.21 25.32 -5.52
C ARG A 14 31.35 26.58 -5.32
N ILE A 15 30.15 26.44 -4.76
CA ILE A 15 29.46 27.53 -4.08
C ILE A 15 29.35 27.13 -2.62
N SER A 16 30.02 27.94 -1.81
CA SER A 16 30.12 27.90 -0.36
C SER A 16 28.80 28.24 0.32
N SER A 17 28.65 27.68 1.51
CA SER A 17 27.65 27.98 2.54
C SER A 17 27.15 29.43 2.57
N ILE A 18 25.84 29.61 2.58
CA ILE A 18 25.18 30.79 3.15
C ILE A 18 24.18 30.27 4.18
N SER A 19 24.61 30.33 5.44
CA SER A 19 23.74 30.26 6.60
C SER A 19 23.13 31.64 6.83
N SER A 20 21.91 31.67 7.37
CA SER A 20 21.18 32.84 7.90
C SER A 20 20.55 33.78 6.87
N PHE A 21 19.21 33.76 6.76
CA PHE A 21 18.29 34.91 6.78
C PHE A 21 16.88 34.41 6.38
N LEU A 22 16.09 33.97 7.36
CA LEU A 22 14.64 33.80 7.27
C LEU A 22 13.97 35.11 7.68
N PRO A 23 13.16 35.78 6.85
CA PRO A 23 12.17 36.71 7.35
C PRO A 23 10.97 35.90 7.84
N LEU A 24 10.75 35.93 9.17
CA LEU A 24 9.47 35.62 9.80
C LEU A 24 8.39 36.53 9.20
N ILE A 25 7.54 35.99 8.34
CA ILE A 25 6.27 36.61 7.95
C ILE A 25 5.17 35.64 8.34
N ALA A 26 4.59 35.89 9.51
CA ALA A 26 3.32 35.30 9.90
C ALA A 26 2.20 35.89 9.02
N PRO A 27 1.27 35.08 8.47
CA PRO A 27 0.07 35.63 7.88
C PRO A 27 -0.92 36.01 9.00
N THR A 28 -1.17 37.30 9.15
CA THR A 28 -2.34 37.82 9.88
C THR A 28 -3.62 37.55 9.07
N PRO A 29 -4.74 37.24 9.72
CA PRO A 29 -6.00 36.94 9.02
C PRO A 29 -6.69 38.25 8.61
N THR A 30 -7.12 38.35 7.36
CA THR A 30 -8.11 39.36 6.94
C THR A 30 -9.22 38.71 6.09
N PRO A 31 -10.43 39.30 6.07
CA PRO A 31 -11.63 38.49 6.25
C PRO A 31 -12.64 38.60 5.08
N TRP A 32 -13.57 37.65 5.04
CA TRP A 32 -14.83 37.62 4.29
C TRP A 32 -14.76 37.52 2.75
N CYS A 33 -15.10 36.33 2.24
CA CYS A 33 -15.94 36.21 1.04
C CYS A 33 -17.01 35.14 1.29
N GLN A 34 -18.26 35.59 1.37
CA GLN A 34 -19.45 34.73 1.46
C GLN A 34 -19.67 34.01 0.14
N ALA A 35 -19.27 32.74 0.06
CA ALA A 35 -19.80 31.82 -0.93
C ALA A 35 -20.89 30.98 -0.24
N ARG A 36 -22.13 31.13 -0.69
CA ARG A 36 -23.30 30.37 -0.22
C ARG A 36 -23.11 28.89 -0.57
N SER A 37 -22.60 28.09 0.37
CA SER A 37 -22.74 26.63 0.31
C SER A 37 -24.12 26.26 0.87
N ARG A 38 -24.86 25.42 0.14
CA ARG A 38 -26.09 24.80 0.63
C ARG A 38 -25.70 23.76 1.69
N THR A 39 -25.61 24.19 2.94
CA THR A 39 -25.49 23.28 4.08
C THR A 39 -26.79 22.47 4.17
N ARG A 40 -26.75 21.19 3.80
CA ARG A 40 -27.73 20.23 4.31
C ARG A 40 -27.44 20.08 5.81
N LEU A 41 -28.20 20.81 6.61
CA LEU A 41 -28.29 20.57 8.05
C LEU A 41 -28.81 19.15 8.26
N TYR A 42 -27.91 18.21 8.50
CA TYR A 42 -28.25 16.97 9.19
C TYR A 42 -28.61 17.34 10.63
N LEU A 43 -29.90 17.61 10.84
CA LEU A 43 -30.47 17.65 12.18
C LEU A 43 -30.26 16.27 12.80
N SER A 44 -29.33 16.21 13.75
CA SER A 44 -29.21 15.13 14.73
C SER A 44 -30.58 14.89 15.35
N GLN A 45 -31.24 13.82 14.92
CA GLN A 45 -32.31 13.24 15.71
C GLN A 45 -31.63 12.64 16.95
N ASN A 46 -32.03 13.09 18.14
CA ASN A 46 -31.70 12.49 19.43
C ASN A 46 -32.07 11.00 19.43
N LYS A 47 -31.17 10.15 18.93
CA LYS A 47 -31.17 8.72 19.24
C LYS A 47 -30.56 8.59 20.62
N HIS A 48 -31.26 7.91 21.53
CA HIS A 48 -30.76 7.55 22.84
C HIS A 48 -29.37 6.92 22.71
N THR A 49 -28.31 7.67 23.02
CA THR A 49 -26.96 7.14 23.12
C THR A 49 -26.93 6.16 24.30
N MET A 50 -26.59 4.90 24.03
CA MET A 50 -26.40 3.93 25.11
C MET A 50 -25.20 4.36 25.95
N SER A 51 -25.32 4.23 27.28
CA SER A 51 -24.17 4.41 28.17
C SER A 51 -23.04 3.45 27.77
N THR A 52 -21.80 3.94 27.74
CA THR A 52 -20.59 3.17 27.41
C THR A 52 -20.51 1.85 28.20
N SER A 53 -20.89 1.85 29.48
CA SER A 53 -20.91 0.64 30.32
C SER A 53 -21.85 -0.46 29.77
N LYS A 54 -23.01 -0.05 29.24
CA LYS A 54 -23.95 -0.97 28.60
C LYS A 54 -23.40 -1.49 27.27
N THR A 55 -22.76 -0.64 26.46
CA THR A 55 -22.09 -1.06 25.22
C THR A 55 -20.99 -2.08 25.49
N ILE A 56 -20.13 -1.86 26.49
CA ILE A 56 -19.09 -2.80 26.90
C ILE A 56 -19.69 -4.16 27.30
N THR A 57 -20.78 -4.15 28.06
CA THR A 57 -21.46 -5.38 28.49
C THR A 57 -22.04 -6.16 27.30
N LEU A 58 -22.61 -5.46 26.31
CA LEU A 58 -23.10 -6.07 25.08
C LEU A 58 -21.96 -6.65 24.24
N LEU A 59 -20.86 -5.91 24.10
CA LEU A 59 -19.68 -6.33 23.36
C LEU A 59 -19.13 -7.64 23.92
N LYS A 60 -18.89 -7.72 25.24
CA LYS A 60 -18.36 -8.92 25.92
C LYS A 60 -19.09 -10.22 25.54
N ASN A 61 -20.40 -10.16 25.34
CA ASN A 61 -21.20 -11.34 25.00
C ASN A 61 -21.13 -11.74 23.51
N SER A 62 -20.52 -10.91 22.67
CA SER A 62 -20.47 -11.06 21.21
C SER A 62 -19.05 -11.22 20.66
N LEU A 63 -18.04 -11.07 21.52
CA LEU A 63 -16.65 -11.32 21.14
C LEU A 63 -16.42 -12.80 20.94
N THR A 64 -15.54 -13.15 20.00
CA THR A 64 -14.98 -14.50 19.88
C THR A 64 -13.51 -14.46 20.26
N PRO A 65 -13.16 -14.69 21.54
CA PRO A 65 -11.77 -14.71 21.99
C PRO A 65 -10.98 -15.85 21.35
N PHE A 66 -9.68 -15.67 21.21
CA PHE A 66 -8.78 -16.73 20.77
C PHE A 66 -7.44 -16.70 21.53
N PRO A 67 -6.85 -17.88 21.81
CA PRO A 67 -5.68 -17.96 22.69
C PRO A 67 -4.39 -17.51 21.98
N SER A 68 -4.26 -17.80 20.68
CA SER A 68 -3.05 -17.55 19.90
C SER A 68 -3.36 -17.49 18.39
N LEU A 69 -2.46 -16.89 17.63
CA LEU A 69 -2.53 -16.82 16.16
C LEU A 69 -2.35 -18.18 15.47
N THR A 70 -1.83 -19.17 16.18
CA THR A 70 -1.77 -20.57 15.72
C THR A 70 -3.11 -21.30 15.83
N SER A 71 -4.07 -20.73 16.57
CA SER A 71 -5.39 -21.30 16.85
C SER A 71 -6.48 -20.26 16.55
N LEU A 72 -6.58 -19.89 15.27
CA LEU A 72 -7.58 -18.95 14.79
C LEU A 72 -9.00 -19.45 15.08
N PRO A 73 -9.94 -18.57 15.49
CA PRO A 73 -11.29 -18.99 15.81
C PRO A 73 -12.05 -19.47 14.56
N PRO A 74 -12.90 -20.51 14.67
CA PRO A 74 -13.71 -21.01 13.55
C PRO A 74 -14.59 -19.96 12.88
N LEU A 75 -14.93 -18.87 13.59
CA LEU A 75 -15.65 -17.73 13.05
C LEU A 75 -15.00 -17.17 11.77
N LEU A 76 -13.66 -17.19 11.67
CA LEU A 76 -12.96 -16.68 10.48
C LEU A 76 -13.31 -17.44 9.20
N ASN A 77 -13.72 -18.72 9.28
CA ASN A 77 -14.21 -19.51 8.13
C ASN A 77 -15.42 -18.87 7.44
N THR A 78 -16.18 -18.07 8.19
CA THR A 78 -17.39 -17.43 7.68
C THR A 78 -17.09 -16.19 6.85
N PHE A 79 -15.86 -15.65 6.90
CA PHE A 79 -15.39 -14.53 6.08
C PHE A 79 -14.88 -14.99 4.71
N SER A 80 -15.59 -15.93 4.08
CA SER A 80 -15.24 -16.43 2.76
C SER A 80 -15.94 -15.60 1.68
N ALA A 81 -15.15 -14.86 0.91
CA ALA A 81 -15.64 -14.02 -0.18
C ALA A 81 -14.75 -14.15 -1.42
N LYS A 82 -15.08 -13.41 -2.49
CA LYS A 82 -14.22 -13.33 -3.68
C LYS A 82 -12.99 -12.47 -3.37
N ILE A 83 -13.17 -11.40 -2.62
CA ILE A 83 -12.12 -10.50 -2.17
C ILE A 83 -12.24 -10.40 -0.65
N LEU A 84 -11.18 -10.75 0.05
CA LEU A 84 -11.06 -10.53 1.49
C LEU A 84 -9.94 -9.51 1.73
N LEU A 85 -10.30 -8.30 2.14
CA LEU A 85 -9.34 -7.27 2.51
C LEU A 85 -9.01 -7.39 3.99
N LEU A 86 -7.71 -7.47 4.32
CA LEU A 86 -7.19 -7.60 5.67
C LEU A 86 -6.37 -6.35 6.00
N GLY A 87 -6.91 -5.55 6.90
CA GLY A 87 -6.33 -4.30 7.38
C GLY A 87 -5.32 -4.48 8.49
N ASP A 88 -4.41 -3.51 8.61
CA ASP A 88 -3.67 -3.23 9.83
C ASP A 88 -3.99 -1.81 10.34
N ALA A 89 -3.97 -1.61 11.66
CA ALA A 89 -4.02 -0.25 12.24
C ALA A 89 -2.62 0.39 12.32
N SER A 90 -1.59 -0.39 11.97
CA SER A 90 -0.26 0.12 11.72
C SER A 90 0.64 -0.77 10.88
N HIS A 91 1.49 -0.17 10.05
CA HIS A 91 2.44 -0.90 9.20
C HIS A 91 3.58 -1.60 9.94
N GLY A 92 3.82 -1.27 11.21
CA GLY A 92 4.98 -1.73 11.97
C GLY A 92 4.70 -2.70 13.11
N THR A 93 3.53 -3.35 13.14
CA THR A 93 3.10 -4.22 14.26
C THR A 93 3.11 -5.70 13.89
N SER A 94 3.85 -6.50 14.65
CA SER A 94 4.05 -7.95 14.44
C SER A 94 2.73 -8.73 14.40
N GLU A 95 1.83 -8.49 15.36
CA GLU A 95 0.58 -9.23 15.49
C GLU A 95 -0.32 -9.08 14.26
N PHE A 96 -0.31 -7.91 13.61
CA PHE A 96 -1.11 -7.66 12.41
C PHE A 96 -0.56 -8.43 11.20
N TYR A 97 0.76 -8.51 11.00
CA TYR A 97 1.34 -9.36 9.95
C TYR A 97 1.10 -10.84 10.24
N ALA A 98 1.30 -11.28 11.48
CA ALA A 98 1.09 -12.66 11.86
C ALA A 98 -0.39 -13.08 11.71
N ALA A 99 -1.34 -12.20 12.04
CA ALA A 99 -2.77 -12.42 11.80
C ALA A 99 -3.09 -12.50 10.31
N ARG A 100 -2.62 -11.53 9.51
CA ARG A 100 -2.77 -11.54 8.04
C ARG A 100 -2.21 -12.82 7.43
N ALA A 101 -1.02 -13.24 7.83
CA ALA A 101 -0.39 -14.47 7.37
C ALA A 101 -1.23 -15.71 7.75
N ALA A 102 -1.64 -15.84 9.01
CA ALA A 102 -2.40 -16.99 9.48
C ALA A 102 -3.77 -17.11 8.78
N ILE A 103 -4.50 -15.99 8.64
CA ILE A 103 -5.79 -15.95 7.96
C ILE A 103 -5.61 -16.26 6.48
N THR A 104 -4.60 -15.70 5.83
CA THR A 104 -4.34 -15.93 4.40
C THR A 104 -3.98 -17.38 4.13
N LYS A 105 -3.11 -18.00 4.95
CA LYS A 105 -2.81 -19.44 4.89
C LYS A 105 -4.10 -20.25 4.96
N HIS A 106 -4.96 -19.93 5.93
CA HIS A 106 -6.24 -20.60 6.11
C HIS A 106 -7.17 -20.45 4.90
N MET A 107 -7.30 -19.24 4.35
CA MET A 107 -8.13 -18.97 3.17
C MET A 107 -7.61 -19.64 1.89
N ILE A 108 -6.30 -19.76 1.75
CA ILE A 108 -5.66 -20.51 0.67
C ILE A 108 -6.01 -21.99 0.78
N ILE A 109 -5.81 -22.60 1.96
CA ILE A 109 -6.02 -24.04 2.17
C ILE A 109 -7.50 -24.42 2.04
N HIS A 110 -8.40 -23.65 2.65
CA HIS A 110 -9.79 -24.07 2.85
C HIS A 110 -10.81 -23.37 1.95
N HIS A 111 -10.47 -22.20 1.38
CA HIS A 111 -11.42 -21.39 0.63
C HIS A 111 -11.02 -21.12 -0.83
N GLY A 112 -9.87 -21.66 -1.26
CA GLY A 112 -9.40 -21.60 -2.65
C GLY A 112 -8.91 -20.22 -3.07
N VAL A 113 -8.41 -19.41 -2.12
CA VAL A 113 -7.69 -18.17 -2.44
C VAL A 113 -6.44 -18.49 -3.25
N ASN A 114 -6.28 -17.79 -4.37
CA ASN A 114 -5.18 -18.01 -5.31
C ASN A 114 -4.47 -16.72 -5.74
N ILE A 115 -4.81 -15.59 -5.11
CA ILE A 115 -4.20 -14.28 -5.24
C ILE A 115 -3.95 -13.74 -3.84
N VAL A 116 -2.71 -13.33 -3.57
CA VAL A 116 -2.34 -12.53 -2.39
C VAL A 116 -1.85 -11.19 -2.92
N ALA A 117 -2.59 -10.12 -2.65
CA ALA A 117 -2.27 -8.79 -3.13
C ALA A 117 -1.82 -7.91 -1.97
N TRP A 118 -0.75 -7.15 -2.15
CA TRP A 118 -0.15 -6.29 -1.12
C TRP A 118 -0.22 -4.83 -1.54
N GLU A 119 -0.36 -3.95 -0.55
CA GLU A 119 -0.04 -2.51 -0.65
C GLU A 119 1.48 -2.34 -0.84
N ALA A 120 1.93 -2.73 -2.02
CA ALA A 120 3.32 -2.84 -2.39
C ALA A 120 3.49 -2.51 -3.87
N ASP A 121 4.70 -2.09 -4.20
CA ASP A 121 5.13 -1.85 -5.57
C ASP A 121 5.05 -3.13 -6.41
N TRP A 122 4.53 -3.01 -7.64
CA TRP A 122 4.35 -4.14 -8.54
C TRP A 122 5.67 -4.89 -8.86
N PRO A 123 6.79 -4.22 -9.23
CA PRO A 123 8.04 -4.91 -9.53
C PRO A 123 8.62 -5.71 -8.36
N ASP A 124 8.43 -5.22 -7.13
CA ASP A 124 8.92 -5.89 -5.93
C ASP A 124 8.07 -7.11 -5.59
N ALA A 125 6.75 -6.98 -5.70
CA ALA A 125 5.86 -8.11 -5.54
C ALA A 125 6.01 -9.16 -6.65
N ASP A 126 6.32 -8.79 -7.91
CA ASP A 126 6.61 -9.76 -8.98
C ASP A 126 7.88 -10.57 -8.67
N ALA A 127 8.88 -9.98 -8.01
CA ALA A 127 10.06 -10.71 -7.56
C ALA A 127 9.69 -11.78 -6.52
N VAL A 128 8.83 -11.44 -5.54
CA VAL A 128 8.29 -12.40 -4.58
C VAL A 128 7.44 -13.46 -5.27
N ASP A 129 6.60 -13.05 -6.21
CA ASP A 129 5.74 -13.96 -6.96
C ASP A 129 6.52 -15.00 -7.75
N ARG A 130 7.59 -14.57 -8.44
CA ARG A 130 8.51 -15.47 -9.14
C ARG A 130 9.11 -16.48 -8.17
N TYR A 131 9.55 -16.03 -7.01
CA TYR A 131 10.10 -16.88 -5.97
C TYR A 131 9.10 -17.92 -5.46
N VAL A 132 7.87 -17.52 -5.12
CA VAL A 132 6.87 -18.44 -4.54
C VAL A 132 6.21 -19.34 -5.59
N ARG A 133 6.16 -18.95 -6.86
CA ARG A 133 5.62 -19.79 -7.95
C ARG A 133 6.71 -20.56 -8.70
N HIS A 134 7.96 -20.53 -8.22
CA HIS A 134 9.12 -21.18 -8.84
C HIS A 134 9.29 -20.79 -10.33
N ARG A 135 8.95 -19.54 -10.66
CA ARG A 135 9.20 -18.98 -11.99
C ARG A 135 10.68 -18.64 -12.09
N GLY A 136 11.30 -18.97 -13.23
CA GLY A 136 12.66 -18.52 -13.53
C GLY A 136 12.77 -16.99 -13.58
N PRO A 137 14.00 -16.46 -13.70
CA PRO A 137 14.19 -15.04 -14.02
C PRO A 137 13.40 -14.68 -15.29
N PRO A 138 13.06 -13.39 -15.49
CA PRO A 138 12.51 -12.93 -16.76
C PRO A 138 13.34 -13.50 -17.92
N ALA A 139 12.68 -13.93 -18.99
CA ALA A 139 13.37 -14.52 -20.13
C ALA A 139 14.27 -13.47 -20.80
N THR A 140 15.53 -13.40 -20.36
CA THR A 140 16.59 -12.68 -21.05
C THR A 140 17.08 -13.54 -22.21
N PRO A 141 17.39 -12.96 -23.38
CA PRO A 141 18.13 -13.68 -24.42
C PRO A 141 19.52 -14.06 -23.88
N ASP A 142 19.80 -15.35 -23.80
CA ASP A 142 21.11 -16.00 -23.62
C ASP A 142 22.19 -15.18 -22.90
N VAL A 143 22.11 -15.14 -21.57
CA VAL A 143 23.28 -14.87 -20.70
C VAL A 143 23.41 -16.03 -19.73
N ASP A 144 24.58 -16.70 -19.74
CA ASP A 144 24.83 -17.99 -19.10
C ASP A 144 24.34 -18.09 -17.63
N PRO A 145 23.62 -19.16 -17.25
CA PRO A 145 23.09 -19.35 -15.91
C PRO A 145 24.12 -20.04 -15.00
N ILE A 146 25.06 -19.30 -14.39
CA ILE A 146 25.92 -19.84 -13.32
C ILE A 146 26.01 -18.86 -12.12
N ASP A 147 25.75 -19.42 -10.94
CA ASP A 147 25.90 -18.91 -9.57
C ASP A 147 24.78 -18.02 -8.97
N VAL A 148 23.74 -18.68 -8.46
CA VAL A 148 22.91 -18.18 -7.35
C VAL A 148 23.30 -18.96 -6.09
N PRO A 149 24.20 -18.46 -5.21
CA PRO A 149 24.29 -18.98 -3.87
C PRO A 149 23.11 -18.45 -3.05
N ILE A 150 22.27 -19.36 -2.58
CA ILE A 150 21.40 -19.10 -1.44
C ILE A 150 22.32 -19.18 -0.22
N ASP A 151 22.45 -18.03 0.43
CA ASP A 151 23.13 -17.78 1.71
C ASP A 151 24.67 -17.75 1.69
N LYS A 152 25.22 -16.56 1.97
CA LYS A 152 26.29 -16.33 2.93
C LYS A 152 26.39 -14.84 3.21
N SER A 153 26.23 -14.51 4.48
CA SER A 153 26.86 -13.36 5.12
C SER A 153 28.25 -13.09 4.55
N ASP A 154 28.49 -11.82 4.18
CA ASP A 154 29.78 -11.13 4.06
C ASP A 154 29.88 -10.38 2.72
N GLY A 155 29.96 -9.04 2.83
CA GLY A 155 30.69 -8.12 1.96
C GLY A 155 30.61 -8.27 0.44
N GLU A 156 30.02 -7.25 -0.19
CA GLU A 156 30.36 -6.80 -1.56
C GLU A 156 30.34 -7.85 -2.68
N THR A 157 29.17 -8.16 -3.25
CA THR A 157 29.08 -8.45 -4.70
C THR A 157 27.73 -7.99 -5.27
N GLY A 158 27.66 -6.73 -5.68
CA GLY A 158 26.62 -6.27 -6.60
C GLY A 158 26.80 -6.98 -7.96
N LYS A 159 25.96 -7.97 -8.24
CA LYS A 159 25.71 -8.41 -9.62
C LYS A 159 24.82 -7.36 -10.29
N ALA A 160 25.11 -7.07 -11.56
CA ALA A 160 24.69 -5.86 -12.26
C ALA A 160 23.17 -5.56 -12.19
N GLY A 161 22.82 -4.48 -11.49
CA GLY A 161 21.78 -3.55 -11.95
C GLY A 161 20.38 -3.61 -11.35
N ARG A 162 20.03 -4.59 -10.50
CA ARG A 162 18.72 -4.59 -9.82
C ARG A 162 18.90 -4.45 -8.30
N GLU A 163 18.36 -3.38 -7.75
CA GLU A 163 18.27 -3.21 -6.30
C GLU A 163 17.48 -4.37 -5.69
N PRO A 164 17.80 -4.80 -4.45
CA PRO A 164 16.99 -5.76 -3.73
C PRO A 164 15.53 -5.28 -3.63
N SER A 165 14.57 -6.18 -3.78
CA SER A 165 13.15 -5.81 -3.62
C SER A 165 12.88 -5.23 -2.23
N PHE A 166 11.99 -4.23 -2.19
CA PHE A 166 11.66 -3.45 -1.02
C PHE A 166 12.86 -2.67 -0.46
N SER A 167 13.72 -2.13 -1.35
CA SER A 167 14.85 -1.26 -1.00
C SER A 167 14.45 0.17 -0.69
N ARG A 168 13.26 0.60 -1.12
CA ARG A 168 12.75 1.94 -0.86
C ARG A 168 12.25 2.11 0.57
N PHE A 169 12.25 3.37 1.01
CA PHE A 169 11.61 3.72 2.27
C PHE A 169 10.11 3.33 2.27
N PRO A 170 9.61 2.75 3.37
CA PRO A 170 10.36 2.10 4.45
C PRO A 170 10.82 0.67 4.08
N THR A 171 12.10 0.37 4.27
CA THR A 171 12.64 -0.96 3.93
C THR A 171 12.05 -2.09 4.79
N TRP A 172 11.69 -1.82 6.04
CA TRP A 172 11.27 -2.82 7.03
C TRP A 172 9.82 -3.28 6.88
N MET A 173 8.96 -2.54 6.16
CA MET A 173 7.52 -2.82 6.09
C MET A 173 7.23 -4.21 5.49
N TRP A 174 7.94 -4.59 4.43
CA TRP A 174 7.83 -5.93 3.84
C TRP A 174 9.06 -6.81 4.13
N ARG A 175 10.19 -6.22 4.56
CA ARG A 175 11.39 -6.95 4.96
C ARG A 175 11.41 -7.22 6.47
N ASN A 176 10.46 -8.04 6.90
CA ASN A 176 10.36 -8.52 8.28
C ASN A 176 10.19 -10.04 8.33
N THR A 177 10.37 -10.58 9.53
CA THR A 177 10.30 -12.02 9.81
C THR A 177 8.95 -12.61 9.46
N GLU A 178 7.86 -11.93 9.78
CA GLU A 178 6.49 -12.40 9.57
C GLU A 178 6.17 -12.55 8.07
N THR A 179 6.59 -11.58 7.27
CA THR A 179 6.43 -11.59 5.81
C THR A 179 7.30 -12.68 5.19
N ARG A 180 8.57 -12.78 5.60
CA ARG A 180 9.49 -13.85 5.15
C ARG A 180 8.89 -15.23 5.43
N ASP A 181 8.43 -15.47 6.65
CA ASP A 181 7.89 -16.77 7.06
C ASP A 181 6.59 -17.12 6.33
N PHE A 182 5.80 -16.12 5.92
CA PHE A 182 4.66 -16.31 5.03
C PHE A 182 5.10 -16.68 3.60
N VAL A 183 6.08 -15.96 3.04
CA VAL A 183 6.62 -16.18 1.70
C VAL A 183 7.25 -17.58 1.57
N GLU A 184 8.05 -18.00 2.55
CA GLU A 184 8.65 -19.34 2.59
C GLU A 184 7.58 -20.44 2.64
N TRP A 185 6.57 -20.25 3.49
CA TRP A 185 5.44 -21.17 3.54
C TRP A 185 4.69 -21.24 2.21
N LEU A 186 4.50 -20.09 1.54
CA LEU A 186 3.78 -20.02 0.27
C LEU A 186 4.55 -20.69 -0.87
N ARG A 187 5.88 -20.50 -0.91
CA ARG A 187 6.77 -21.18 -1.84
C ARG A 187 6.68 -22.70 -1.70
N GLU A 188 6.69 -23.19 -0.47
CA GLU A 188 6.53 -24.61 -0.17
C GLU A 188 5.14 -25.13 -0.55
N TYR A 189 4.08 -24.38 -0.22
CA TYR A 189 2.70 -24.70 -0.59
C TYR A 189 2.47 -24.77 -2.11
N ASN A 190 3.22 -23.98 -2.88
CA ASN A 190 3.18 -23.94 -4.33
C ASN A 190 4.08 -24.99 -5.01
N ARG A 191 4.92 -25.71 -4.25
CA ARG A 191 5.85 -26.68 -4.84
C ARG A 191 5.11 -27.77 -5.62
N GLY A 192 5.48 -27.93 -6.88
CA GLY A 192 4.91 -28.94 -7.79
C GLY A 192 3.56 -28.55 -8.41
N LYS A 193 3.03 -27.35 -8.14
CA LYS A 193 1.82 -26.85 -8.79
C LYS A 193 2.14 -26.21 -10.13
N ASP A 194 1.22 -26.30 -11.08
CA ASP A 194 1.31 -25.49 -12.30
C ASP A 194 1.18 -24.00 -11.97
N LYS A 195 1.83 -23.14 -12.76
CA LYS A 195 1.86 -21.68 -12.58
C LYS A 195 0.47 -21.01 -12.54
N HIS A 196 -0.52 -21.59 -13.19
CA HIS A 196 -1.90 -21.10 -13.18
C HIS A 196 -2.68 -21.57 -11.94
N GLU A 197 -2.28 -22.69 -11.34
CA GLU A 197 -2.87 -23.23 -10.10
C GLU A 197 -2.18 -22.70 -8.84
N ALA A 198 -0.88 -22.43 -8.93
CA ALA A 198 -0.07 -21.86 -7.86
C ALA A 198 -0.62 -20.49 -7.44
N VAL A 199 -0.61 -20.23 -6.14
CA VAL A 199 -1.03 -18.95 -5.57
C VAL A 199 -0.02 -17.88 -5.95
N GLY A 200 -0.49 -16.77 -6.55
CA GLY A 200 0.36 -15.65 -6.93
C GLY A 200 0.41 -14.54 -5.89
N VAL A 201 1.50 -13.77 -5.89
CA VAL A 201 1.67 -12.55 -5.10
C VAL A 201 1.67 -11.34 -6.04
N TYR A 202 1.01 -10.26 -5.67
CA TYR A 202 0.82 -9.10 -6.54
C TYR A 202 0.95 -7.80 -5.74
N GLY A 203 1.64 -6.82 -6.29
CA GLY A 203 1.66 -5.45 -5.75
C GLY A 203 0.47 -4.68 -6.29
N LEU A 204 -0.10 -3.79 -5.51
CA LEU A 204 -1.20 -2.93 -5.96
C LEU A 204 -0.78 -1.47 -6.12
N ASP A 205 0.32 -1.07 -5.50
CA ASP A 205 0.71 0.33 -5.35
C ASP A 205 1.49 0.86 -6.57
N LEU A 206 1.64 2.18 -6.64
CA LEU A 206 2.11 2.90 -7.84
C LEU A 206 3.41 3.69 -7.68
N TYR A 207 4.09 3.59 -6.53
CA TYR A 207 5.29 4.37 -6.26
C TYR A 207 6.50 3.99 -7.15
N SER A 208 6.56 2.74 -7.62
CA SER A 208 7.66 2.15 -8.43
C SER A 208 7.74 2.64 -9.88
N LEU A 209 7.77 3.95 -10.12
CA LEU A 209 7.91 4.52 -11.47
C LEU A 209 9.17 4.03 -12.19
N SER A 210 10.34 4.12 -11.55
CA SER A 210 11.62 3.66 -12.13
C SER A 210 11.63 2.15 -12.38
N GLY A 211 11.26 1.35 -11.38
CA GLY A 211 11.24 -0.11 -11.47
C GLY A 211 10.29 -0.60 -12.57
N SER A 212 9.14 0.05 -12.72
CA SER A 212 8.15 -0.30 -13.73
C SER A 212 8.61 0.02 -15.16
N MET A 213 9.27 1.17 -15.38
CA MET A 213 9.87 1.47 -16.68
C MET A 213 10.93 0.44 -17.08
N HIS A 214 11.80 0.06 -16.14
CA HIS A 214 12.81 -0.98 -16.37
C HIS A 214 12.17 -2.34 -16.69
N ALA A 215 11.15 -2.75 -15.93
CA ALA A 215 10.45 -4.02 -16.16
C ALA A 215 9.80 -4.09 -17.56
N VAL A 216 9.23 -2.98 -18.06
CA VAL A 216 8.70 -2.91 -19.42
C VAL A 216 9.81 -3.06 -20.46
N ILE A 217 10.93 -2.34 -20.29
CA ILE A 217 12.07 -2.41 -21.22
C ILE A 217 12.65 -3.83 -21.26
N GLU A 218 12.88 -4.43 -20.08
CA GLU A 218 13.43 -5.78 -19.93
C GLU A 218 12.55 -6.84 -20.62
N TYR A 219 11.23 -6.78 -20.40
CA TYR A 219 10.30 -7.66 -21.10
C TYR A 219 10.37 -7.49 -22.62
N LEU A 220 10.40 -6.25 -23.10
CA LEU A 220 10.43 -5.96 -24.54
C LEU A 220 11.75 -6.37 -25.18
N ASP A 221 12.88 -6.33 -24.48
CA ASP A 221 14.16 -6.80 -25.04
C ASP A 221 14.11 -8.28 -25.44
N GLY A 222 13.46 -9.12 -24.61
CA GLY A 222 13.31 -10.54 -24.90
C GLY A 222 12.26 -10.85 -25.98
N GLN A 223 11.26 -9.97 -26.16
CA GLN A 223 10.07 -10.27 -26.96
C GLN A 223 9.93 -9.46 -28.25
N ASP A 224 10.40 -8.20 -28.25
CA ASP A 224 10.32 -7.27 -29.36
C ASP A 224 11.36 -6.12 -29.29
N PRO A 225 12.58 -6.32 -29.82
CA PRO A 225 13.67 -5.35 -29.71
C PRO A 225 13.37 -3.95 -30.29
N GLU A 226 12.55 -3.88 -31.35
CA GLU A 226 12.15 -2.59 -31.94
C GLU A 226 11.24 -1.80 -30.99
N LEU A 227 10.27 -2.48 -30.36
CA LEU A 227 9.43 -1.85 -29.35
C LEU A 227 10.21 -1.51 -28.08
N ALA A 228 11.24 -2.31 -27.74
CA ALA A 228 12.14 -2.03 -26.62
C ALA A 228 12.99 -0.78 -26.86
N LYS A 229 13.46 -0.55 -28.09
CA LYS A 229 14.15 0.69 -28.47
C LYS A 229 13.23 1.89 -28.33
N MET A 230 11.99 1.77 -28.80
CA MET A 230 10.97 2.81 -28.66
C MET A 230 10.66 3.12 -27.17
N ALA A 231 10.59 2.08 -26.33
CA ALA A 231 10.39 2.24 -24.88
C ALA A 231 11.53 3.04 -24.25
N ARG A 232 12.80 2.73 -24.57
CA ARG A 232 13.96 3.50 -24.10
C ARG A 232 13.92 4.95 -24.53
N GLU A 233 13.52 5.23 -25.77
CA GLU A 233 13.40 6.61 -26.27
C GLU A 233 12.30 7.39 -25.54
N ARG A 234 11.13 6.77 -25.32
CA ARG A 234 9.98 7.40 -24.66
C ARG A 234 10.18 7.59 -23.16
N TYR A 235 10.72 6.58 -22.48
CA TYR A 235 10.99 6.61 -21.04
C TYR A 235 12.28 7.35 -20.69
N GLY A 236 13.28 7.37 -21.59
CA GLY A 236 14.63 7.85 -21.26
C GLY A 236 14.69 9.27 -20.68
N ARG A 237 13.80 10.18 -21.09
CA ARG A 237 13.75 11.54 -20.51
C ARG A 237 13.10 11.58 -19.12
N LEU A 238 12.11 10.71 -18.88
CA LEU A 238 11.47 10.58 -17.57
C LEU A 238 12.37 9.82 -16.59
N MET A 239 13.18 8.88 -17.07
CA MET A 239 14.12 8.12 -16.23
C MET A 239 15.11 9.00 -15.46
N VAL A 240 15.49 10.17 -16.00
CA VAL A 240 16.33 11.15 -15.29
C VAL A 240 15.67 11.62 -13.98
N TRP A 241 14.35 11.59 -13.92
CA TRP A 241 13.57 11.98 -12.77
C TRP A 241 13.02 10.79 -11.98
N ALA A 242 13.30 9.57 -12.39
CA ALA A 242 12.68 8.41 -11.78
C ALA A 242 13.31 8.05 -10.42
N GLU A 243 14.50 8.58 -10.14
CA GLU A 243 15.15 8.53 -8.83
C GLU A 243 14.59 9.59 -7.85
N ASP A 244 14.02 10.67 -8.37
CA ASP A 244 13.37 11.75 -7.61
C ASP A 244 12.07 12.19 -8.32
N PRO A 245 11.01 11.36 -8.28
CA PRO A 245 9.75 11.66 -8.95
C PRO A 245 9.02 12.84 -8.30
N GLU A 246 9.43 13.22 -7.09
CA GLU A 246 8.93 14.39 -6.37
C GLU A 246 9.39 15.68 -7.03
N GLU A 247 10.70 15.80 -7.30
CA GLU A 247 11.27 16.95 -8.02
C GLU A 247 10.63 17.10 -9.41
N TYR A 248 10.32 15.98 -10.08
CA TYR A 248 9.56 15.99 -11.34
C TYR A 248 8.18 16.63 -11.19
N GLY A 249 7.37 16.13 -10.25
CA GLY A 249 6.02 16.63 -10.03
C GLY A 249 6.04 18.13 -9.73
N PHE A 250 7.00 18.57 -8.92
CA PHE A 250 7.18 19.96 -8.55
C PHE A 250 7.56 20.88 -9.72
N GLU A 251 8.51 20.47 -10.57
CA GLU A 251 8.95 21.26 -11.72
C GLU A 251 7.89 21.30 -12.83
N VAL A 252 7.09 20.24 -13.00
CA VAL A 252 5.90 20.25 -13.87
C VAL A 252 4.81 21.17 -13.31
N GLY A 253 4.53 21.11 -12.00
CA GLY A 253 3.55 21.98 -11.34
C GLY A 253 3.88 23.47 -11.49
N ARG A 254 5.16 23.83 -11.48
CA ARG A 254 5.67 25.19 -11.74
C ARG A 254 5.69 25.60 -13.21
N MET A 255 5.22 24.75 -14.12
CA MET A 255 5.27 24.95 -15.57
C MET A 255 6.70 25.14 -16.13
N ARG A 256 7.72 24.67 -15.40
CA ARG A 256 9.13 24.74 -15.82
C ARG A 256 9.53 23.54 -16.67
N LEU A 257 8.83 22.42 -16.49
CA LEU A 257 9.00 21.21 -17.25
C LEU A 257 7.68 20.83 -17.95
N LYS A 258 7.77 20.34 -19.19
CA LYS A 258 6.61 19.72 -19.86
C LYS A 258 6.44 18.29 -19.35
N SER A 259 5.21 17.89 -19.10
CA SER A 259 4.89 16.52 -18.71
C SER A 259 5.29 15.49 -19.77
N PHE A 260 5.58 14.26 -19.35
CA PHE A 260 5.88 13.13 -20.24
C PHE A 260 4.65 12.25 -20.54
N GLU A 261 3.45 12.72 -20.17
CA GLU A 261 2.17 12.01 -20.34
C GLU A 261 1.99 11.42 -21.75
N ARG A 262 2.28 12.20 -22.81
CA ARG A 262 2.11 11.75 -24.20
C ARG A 262 3.00 10.55 -24.51
N GLU A 263 4.24 10.58 -24.04
CA GLU A 263 5.24 9.55 -24.24
C GLU A 263 4.88 8.27 -23.48
N VAL A 264 4.51 8.38 -22.20
CA VAL A 264 4.15 7.21 -21.37
C VAL A 264 2.84 6.55 -21.84
N VAL A 265 1.81 7.36 -22.14
CA VAL A 265 0.53 6.86 -22.70
C VAL A 265 0.76 6.27 -24.10
N GLY A 266 1.60 6.90 -24.91
CA GLY A 266 1.98 6.38 -26.21
C GLY A 266 2.62 5.00 -26.09
N MET A 267 3.50 4.79 -25.10
CA MET A 267 4.15 3.50 -24.87
C MET A 267 3.15 2.41 -24.50
N LEU A 268 2.26 2.68 -23.55
CA LEU A 268 1.18 1.75 -23.20
C LEU A 268 0.31 1.40 -24.42
N LYS A 269 -0.10 2.40 -25.21
CA LYS A 269 -0.89 2.17 -26.44
C LYS A 269 -0.17 1.24 -27.42
N SER A 270 1.13 1.48 -27.67
CA SER A 270 1.92 0.65 -28.57
C SER A 270 2.04 -0.81 -28.10
N MET A 271 2.06 -1.07 -26.79
CA MET A 271 2.01 -2.45 -26.25
C MET A 271 0.64 -3.08 -26.39
N LEU A 272 -0.44 -2.33 -26.17
CA LEU A 272 -1.81 -2.82 -26.28
C LEU A 272 -2.20 -3.13 -27.72
N GLU A 273 -1.75 -2.32 -28.69
CA GLU A 273 -1.94 -2.55 -30.13
C GLU A 273 -1.33 -3.88 -30.58
N ARG A 274 -0.29 -4.35 -29.90
CA ARG A 274 0.46 -5.58 -30.23
C ARG A 274 0.20 -6.71 -29.24
N ARG A 275 -0.86 -6.60 -28.43
CA ARG A 275 -1.19 -7.53 -27.34
C ARG A 275 -1.16 -9.00 -27.77
N LEU A 276 -1.91 -9.37 -28.81
CA LEU A 276 -2.03 -10.76 -29.24
C LEU A 276 -0.68 -11.35 -29.70
N GLU A 277 0.18 -10.53 -30.30
CA GLU A 277 1.52 -10.96 -30.72
C GLU A 277 2.42 -11.20 -29.51
N LEU A 278 2.44 -10.23 -28.58
CA LEU A 278 3.29 -10.26 -27.40
C LEU A 278 2.86 -11.35 -26.41
N GLU A 279 1.56 -11.53 -26.16
CA GLU A 279 1.03 -12.64 -25.34
C GLU A 279 1.46 -14.00 -25.90
N ARG A 280 1.37 -14.18 -27.23
CA ARG A 280 1.76 -15.43 -27.89
C ARG A 280 3.27 -15.70 -27.81
N ARG A 281 4.10 -14.66 -27.94
CA ARG A 281 5.57 -14.79 -27.83
C ARG A 281 6.02 -15.09 -26.40
N GLY A 282 5.36 -14.49 -25.41
CA GLY A 282 5.57 -14.77 -23.98
C GLY A 282 4.96 -16.09 -23.48
N GLY A 283 4.38 -16.90 -24.36
CA GLY A 283 3.81 -18.21 -24.05
C GLY A 283 2.40 -18.13 -23.46
N ASP A 284 2.31 -18.08 -22.13
CA ASP A 284 1.05 -18.23 -21.38
C ASP A 284 0.38 -16.90 -20.98
N GLY A 285 0.94 -15.78 -21.42
CA GLY A 285 0.46 -14.44 -21.12
C GLY A 285 0.78 -13.92 -19.71
N VAL A 286 1.45 -14.67 -18.84
CA VAL A 286 1.79 -14.21 -17.47
C VAL A 286 2.86 -13.11 -17.53
N GLU A 287 3.91 -13.30 -18.34
CA GLU A 287 4.97 -12.30 -18.51
C GLU A 287 4.43 -11.03 -19.19
N TYR A 288 3.57 -11.18 -20.21
CA TYR A 288 2.92 -10.04 -20.85
C TYR A 288 2.01 -9.29 -19.88
N HIS A 289 1.22 -9.98 -19.06
CA HIS A 289 0.35 -9.35 -18.08
C HIS A 289 1.14 -8.50 -17.08
N SER A 290 2.29 -9.00 -16.60
CA SER A 290 3.18 -8.23 -15.73
C SER A 290 3.74 -7.00 -16.46
N ALA A 291 4.21 -7.14 -17.71
CA ALA A 291 4.71 -6.01 -18.49
C ALA A 291 3.62 -4.97 -18.80
N GLU A 292 2.41 -5.39 -19.16
CA GLU A 292 1.26 -4.52 -19.38
C GLU A 292 0.91 -3.73 -18.11
N GLN A 293 0.88 -4.41 -16.96
CA GLN A 293 0.58 -3.77 -15.69
C GLN A 293 1.66 -2.75 -15.29
N ASN A 294 2.94 -3.04 -15.49
CA ASN A 294 4.01 -2.06 -15.30
C ASN A 294 3.83 -0.85 -16.25
N ALA A 295 3.47 -1.07 -17.51
CA ALA A 295 3.23 0.04 -18.45
C ALA A 295 2.03 0.92 -18.04
N ARG A 296 0.99 0.33 -17.44
CA ARG A 296 -0.13 1.07 -16.84
C ARG A 296 0.31 1.86 -15.60
N LEU A 297 1.08 1.22 -14.71
CA LEU A 297 1.64 1.87 -13.53
C LEU A 297 2.47 3.09 -13.91
N VAL A 298 3.31 3.03 -14.95
CA VAL A 298 4.08 4.20 -15.40
C VAL A 298 3.19 5.37 -15.81
N VAL A 299 2.05 5.11 -16.45
CA VAL A 299 1.07 6.15 -16.81
C VAL A 299 0.43 6.74 -15.55
N ASP A 300 -0.01 5.89 -14.62
CA ASP A 300 -0.71 6.31 -13.42
C ASP A 300 0.24 7.04 -12.44
N ALA A 301 1.48 6.58 -12.31
CA ALA A 301 2.53 7.21 -11.51
C ALA A 301 2.93 8.59 -12.06
N GLU A 302 3.09 8.74 -13.37
CA GLU A 302 3.34 10.07 -13.97
C GLU A 302 2.23 11.06 -13.60
N LYS A 303 0.98 10.61 -13.71
CA LYS A 303 -0.19 11.42 -13.35
C LYS A 303 -0.24 11.72 -11.86
N TYR A 304 0.06 10.73 -11.02
CA TYR A 304 0.07 10.84 -9.57
C TYR A 304 1.06 11.90 -9.10
N TYR A 305 2.34 11.79 -9.46
CA TYR A 305 3.37 12.73 -9.02
C TYR A 305 3.09 14.15 -9.52
N LYS A 306 2.60 14.29 -10.75
CA LYS A 306 2.15 15.58 -11.27
C LYS A 306 1.00 16.18 -10.43
N THR A 307 0.02 15.36 -10.08
CA THR A 307 -1.16 15.80 -9.31
C THR A 307 -0.78 16.19 -7.89
N LEU A 308 0.00 15.34 -7.21
CA LEU A 308 0.47 15.54 -5.84
C LEU A 308 1.11 16.92 -5.66
N TYR A 309 2.06 17.30 -6.51
CA TYR A 309 2.74 18.59 -6.38
C TYR A 309 2.00 19.76 -7.05
N SER A 310 1.12 19.51 -8.01
CA SER A 310 0.24 20.56 -8.54
C SER A 310 -0.75 21.05 -7.48
N SER A 311 -1.16 20.17 -6.56
CA SER A 311 -2.08 20.52 -5.46
C SER A 311 -1.53 21.65 -4.58
N LEU A 312 -0.20 21.71 -4.38
CA LEU A 312 0.51 22.77 -3.66
C LEU A 312 0.30 24.15 -4.29
N PHE A 313 0.00 24.20 -5.60
CA PHE A 313 -0.19 25.45 -6.35
C PHE A 313 -1.67 25.75 -6.65
N PHE A 314 -2.52 24.72 -6.75
CA PHE A 314 -3.91 24.87 -7.22
C PHE A 314 -4.98 24.50 -6.18
N GLY A 315 -4.60 24.04 -4.98
CA GLY A 315 -5.48 23.95 -3.81
C GLY A 315 -6.50 22.82 -3.80
N ARG A 316 -6.28 21.76 -4.60
CA ARG A 316 -7.01 20.48 -4.51
C ARG A 316 -6.04 19.33 -4.66
N ASP A 317 -6.03 18.45 -3.67
CA ASP A 317 -5.26 17.22 -3.70
C ASP A 317 -6.17 16.05 -4.07
N GLU A 318 -5.99 15.51 -5.27
CA GLU A 318 -6.68 14.32 -5.77
C GLU A 318 -5.75 13.09 -5.79
N SER A 319 -4.52 13.22 -5.29
CA SER A 319 -3.49 12.17 -5.35
C SER A 319 -3.92 10.89 -4.63
N TRP A 320 -4.57 11.04 -3.47
CA TRP A 320 -5.15 9.92 -2.72
C TRP A 320 -6.12 9.10 -3.56
N ASN A 321 -7.10 9.76 -4.18
CA ASN A 321 -8.10 9.11 -5.01
C ASN A 321 -7.48 8.44 -6.24
N LEU A 322 -6.44 9.04 -6.83
CA LEU A 322 -5.69 8.41 -7.92
C LEU A 322 -5.00 7.12 -7.44
N ARG A 323 -4.39 7.14 -6.25
CA ARG A 323 -3.68 5.99 -5.69
C ARG A 323 -4.60 4.82 -5.41
N ASP A 324 -5.68 5.03 -4.69
CA ASP A 324 -6.61 3.95 -4.38
C ASP A 324 -7.40 3.46 -5.60
N THR A 325 -7.69 4.36 -6.56
CA THR A 325 -8.26 3.93 -7.85
C THR A 325 -7.28 3.02 -8.60
N HIS A 326 -6.00 3.37 -8.66
CA HIS A 326 -4.98 2.51 -9.27
C HIS A 326 -4.92 1.15 -8.58
N MET A 327 -4.84 1.11 -7.24
CA MET A 327 -4.81 -0.16 -6.48
C MET A 327 -6.02 -1.04 -6.80
N PHE A 328 -7.21 -0.47 -6.83
CA PHE A 328 -8.43 -1.19 -7.16
C PHE A 328 -8.45 -1.71 -8.60
N GLU A 329 -8.09 -0.87 -9.58
CA GLU A 329 -8.05 -1.29 -10.97
C GLU A 329 -6.98 -2.37 -11.22
N THR A 330 -5.84 -2.29 -10.54
CA THR A 330 -4.80 -3.32 -10.57
C THR A 330 -5.33 -4.64 -10.00
N LEU A 331 -5.99 -4.62 -8.83
CA LEU A 331 -6.63 -5.81 -8.27
C LEU A 331 -7.67 -6.40 -9.22
N ASP A 332 -8.49 -5.56 -9.84
CA ASP A 332 -9.50 -5.99 -10.80
C ASP A 332 -8.89 -6.67 -12.04
N ARG A 333 -7.81 -6.10 -12.58
CA ARG A 333 -7.05 -6.70 -13.69
C ARG A 333 -6.46 -8.05 -13.30
N VAL A 334 -5.92 -8.19 -12.09
CA VAL A 334 -5.39 -9.46 -11.57
C VAL A 334 -6.51 -10.50 -11.46
N LEU A 335 -7.66 -10.13 -10.89
CA LEU A 335 -8.83 -11.02 -10.79
C LEU A 335 -9.31 -11.49 -12.17
N GLN A 336 -9.36 -10.58 -13.16
CA GLN A 336 -9.72 -10.91 -14.53
C GLN A 336 -8.69 -11.85 -15.18
N HIS A 337 -7.40 -11.56 -15.03
CA HIS A 337 -6.31 -12.37 -15.60
C HIS A 337 -6.28 -13.78 -15.02
N ARG A 338 -6.53 -13.93 -13.71
CA ARG A 338 -6.61 -15.23 -13.02
C ARG A 338 -7.92 -15.98 -13.29
N GLY A 339 -8.90 -15.32 -13.91
CA GLY A 339 -10.12 -15.92 -14.44
C GLY A 339 -11.24 -16.11 -13.42
N LYS A 340 -12.28 -16.86 -13.81
CA LYS A 340 -13.56 -16.92 -13.07
C LYS A 340 -13.46 -17.47 -11.65
N LYS A 341 -12.45 -18.32 -11.38
CA LYS A 341 -12.21 -18.92 -10.05
C LYS A 341 -11.31 -18.06 -9.16
N ALA A 342 -10.87 -16.89 -9.64
CA ALA A 342 -9.99 -16.01 -8.91
C ALA A 342 -10.62 -15.55 -7.59
N LYS A 343 -9.87 -15.74 -6.50
CA LYS A 343 -10.19 -15.24 -5.17
C LYS A 343 -8.94 -14.61 -4.57
N ALA A 344 -9.10 -13.41 -4.04
CA ALA A 344 -8.01 -12.60 -3.54
C ALA A 344 -8.10 -12.36 -2.04
N VAL A 345 -6.94 -12.37 -1.39
CA VAL A 345 -6.73 -11.71 -0.11
C VAL A 345 -5.87 -10.47 -0.35
N VAL A 346 -6.29 -9.32 0.17
CA VAL A 346 -5.58 -8.05 0.06
C VAL A 346 -5.00 -7.68 1.41
N TRP A 347 -3.71 -7.37 1.49
CA TRP A 347 -3.06 -6.82 2.69
C TRP A 347 -2.74 -5.35 2.42
N ALA A 348 -3.40 -4.46 3.15
CA ALA A 348 -3.22 -3.03 3.05
C ALA A 348 -3.66 -2.37 4.36
N HIS A 349 -3.38 -1.09 4.54
CA HIS A 349 -3.75 -0.39 5.78
C HIS A 349 -5.26 -0.28 5.98
N ASN A 350 -5.71 -0.17 7.24
CA ASN A 350 -7.13 0.07 7.58
C ASN A 350 -7.71 1.29 6.83
N SER A 351 -6.89 2.31 6.56
CA SER A 351 -7.27 3.51 5.78
C SER A 351 -7.59 3.20 4.32
N HIS A 352 -7.01 2.14 3.76
CA HIS A 352 -7.24 1.71 2.38
C HIS A 352 -8.40 0.71 2.28
N ILE A 353 -8.50 -0.23 3.23
CA ILE A 353 -9.41 -1.38 3.11
C ILE A 353 -10.80 -1.18 3.73
N GLY A 354 -10.96 -0.26 4.68
CA GLY A 354 -12.26 0.06 5.26
C GLY A 354 -13.13 0.83 4.28
N ASP A 355 -14.46 0.76 4.35
CA ASP A 355 -15.31 1.56 3.47
C ASP A 355 -15.18 3.07 3.79
N ALA A 356 -14.52 3.84 2.93
CA ALA A 356 -14.28 5.28 3.13
C ALA A 356 -15.57 6.09 3.34
N ARG A 357 -16.73 5.62 2.85
CA ARG A 357 -18.02 6.30 3.04
C ARG A 357 -18.47 6.30 4.49
N ALA A 358 -17.86 5.47 5.33
CA ALA A 358 -18.10 5.36 6.76
C ALA A 358 -17.02 6.03 7.62
N THR A 359 -16.15 6.87 7.03
CA THR A 359 -15.04 7.55 7.72
C THR A 359 -14.98 9.04 7.34
N ASP A 360 -14.14 9.83 8.03
CA ASP A 360 -13.95 11.25 7.67
C ASP A 360 -13.46 11.44 6.23
N MET A 361 -12.80 10.43 5.64
CA MET A 361 -12.35 10.44 4.23
C MET A 361 -13.53 10.73 3.30
N GLY A 362 -14.57 9.91 3.36
CA GLY A 362 -15.78 10.10 2.55
C GLY A 362 -16.67 11.25 3.01
N TRP A 363 -16.72 11.54 4.32
CA TRP A 363 -17.64 12.57 4.84
C TRP A 363 -17.15 14.01 4.63
N SER A 364 -15.84 14.23 4.72
CA SER A 364 -15.28 15.58 4.82
C SER A 364 -14.22 15.91 3.79
N ARG A 365 -13.64 14.90 3.12
CA ARG A 365 -12.48 15.08 2.24
C ARG A 365 -12.73 14.72 0.79
N ASP A 366 -13.89 14.11 0.49
CA ASP A 366 -14.20 13.57 -0.84
C ASP A 366 -13.15 12.53 -1.29
N GLU A 367 -12.59 11.83 -0.30
CA GLU A 367 -11.59 10.78 -0.49
C GLU A 367 -12.27 9.41 -0.57
N LEU A 368 -11.87 8.61 -1.57
CA LEU A 368 -12.28 7.22 -1.74
C LEU A 368 -11.12 6.28 -1.37
N ASN A 369 -11.42 4.99 -1.24
CA ASN A 369 -10.38 3.98 -1.08
C ASN A 369 -10.71 2.64 -1.76
N ILE A 370 -9.73 1.74 -1.83
CA ILE A 370 -9.89 0.41 -2.45
C ILE A 370 -11.00 -0.40 -1.76
N GLY A 371 -11.17 -0.26 -0.44
CA GLY A 371 -12.25 -0.88 0.32
C GLY A 371 -13.63 -0.50 -0.22
N GLN A 372 -13.89 0.81 -0.32
CA GLN A 372 -15.12 1.34 -0.92
C GLN A 372 -15.31 0.84 -2.36
N LEU A 373 -14.29 0.97 -3.22
CA LEU A 373 -14.39 0.57 -4.62
C LEU A 373 -14.69 -0.92 -4.79
N CYS A 374 -14.09 -1.77 -3.95
CA CYS A 374 -14.39 -3.19 -3.90
C CYS A 374 -15.85 -3.45 -3.49
N LYS A 375 -16.35 -2.76 -2.45
CA LYS A 375 -17.75 -2.87 -2.02
C LYS A 375 -18.72 -2.40 -3.11
N GLU A 376 -18.41 -1.34 -3.84
CA GLU A 376 -19.26 -0.81 -4.91
C GLU A 376 -19.35 -1.75 -6.11
N LYS A 377 -18.23 -2.38 -6.50
CA LYS A 377 -18.21 -3.29 -7.67
C LYS A 377 -18.63 -4.72 -7.33
N TYR A 378 -18.22 -5.24 -6.17
CA TYR A 378 -18.37 -6.65 -5.82
C TYR A 378 -19.43 -6.91 -4.74
N GLY A 379 -19.98 -5.87 -4.10
CA GLY A 379 -21.01 -6.00 -3.07
C GLY A 379 -20.57 -6.96 -1.95
N ASP A 380 -21.45 -7.91 -1.61
CA ASP A 380 -21.19 -8.93 -0.57
C ASP A 380 -20.07 -9.92 -0.94
N GLN A 381 -19.55 -9.89 -2.18
CA GLN A 381 -18.38 -10.68 -2.58
C GLN A 381 -17.04 -10.01 -2.20
N ALA A 382 -17.08 -8.81 -1.62
CA ALA A 382 -15.93 -8.17 -0.99
C ALA A 382 -16.21 -8.02 0.52
N LEU A 383 -15.32 -8.57 1.35
CA LEU A 383 -15.36 -8.42 2.81
C LEU A 383 -14.08 -7.75 3.30
N ALA A 384 -14.19 -6.86 4.28
CA ALA A 384 -13.07 -6.16 4.91
C ALA A 384 -12.98 -6.53 6.40
N ILE A 385 -11.80 -6.91 6.85
CA ILE A 385 -11.49 -7.16 8.25
C ILE A 385 -10.41 -6.18 8.70
N GLY A 386 -10.75 -5.24 9.57
CA GLY A 386 -9.79 -4.33 10.19
C GLY A 386 -9.07 -4.97 11.37
N CYS A 387 -7.89 -4.47 11.71
CA CYS A 387 -7.23 -4.78 12.98
C CYS A 387 -7.16 -3.55 13.90
N GLY A 388 -6.99 -3.74 15.21
CA GLY A 388 -6.76 -2.64 16.14
C GLY A 388 -5.96 -3.04 17.37
N THR A 389 -5.37 -2.03 18.02
CA THR A 389 -4.62 -2.17 19.27
C THR A 389 -4.80 -0.97 20.20
N TYR A 390 -4.74 -1.19 21.51
CA TYR A 390 -4.84 -0.12 22.50
C TYR A 390 -3.49 0.51 22.83
N THR A 391 -2.45 -0.29 22.99
CA THR A 391 -1.11 0.14 23.43
C THR A 391 -0.04 -0.85 22.96
N GLY A 392 1.22 -0.60 23.33
CA GLY A 392 2.35 -1.47 23.06
C GLY A 392 3.47 -0.71 22.39
N SER A 393 4.09 -1.30 21.39
CA SER A 393 5.13 -0.66 20.59
C SER A 393 5.01 -1.00 19.10
N VAL A 394 5.53 -0.12 18.25
CA VAL A 394 5.44 -0.19 16.80
C VAL A 394 6.79 0.17 16.18
N ALA A 395 7.15 -0.47 15.06
CA ALA A 395 8.23 0.00 14.21
C ALA A 395 7.72 1.16 13.34
N ALA A 396 8.32 2.34 13.45
CA ALA A 396 7.93 3.50 12.64
C ALA A 396 9.10 4.49 12.55
N ALA A 397 9.06 5.37 11.57
CA ALA A 397 9.95 6.52 11.50
C ALA A 397 9.34 7.74 12.22
N HIS A 398 10.19 8.70 12.59
CA HIS A 398 9.73 10.01 13.08
C HIS A 398 9.33 10.96 11.94
N GLY A 399 9.76 10.69 10.72
CA GLY A 399 9.46 11.47 9.53
C GLY A 399 9.83 10.68 8.26
N TRP A 400 9.36 11.16 7.12
CA TRP A 400 9.54 10.47 5.84
C TRP A 400 11.02 10.29 5.48
N GLY A 401 11.38 9.11 4.99
CA GLY A 401 12.77 8.75 4.71
C GLY A 401 13.67 8.55 5.93
N GLY A 402 13.16 8.74 7.15
CA GLY A 402 13.92 8.60 8.39
C GLY A 402 14.11 7.14 8.83
N ASP A 403 15.12 6.91 9.66
CA ASP A 403 15.43 5.58 10.22
C ASP A 403 14.24 4.97 10.99
N MET A 404 14.21 3.64 11.06
CA MET A 404 13.21 2.91 11.85
C MET A 404 13.52 3.06 13.34
N HIS A 405 12.48 3.37 14.10
CA HIS A 405 12.50 3.38 15.56
C HIS A 405 11.44 2.43 16.12
N VAL A 406 11.73 1.85 17.28
CA VAL A 406 10.69 1.21 18.10
C VAL A 406 10.07 2.29 18.97
N ILE A 407 8.83 2.67 18.69
CA ILE A 407 8.13 3.76 19.34
C ILE A 407 6.98 3.18 20.18
N SER A 408 6.85 3.64 21.43
CA SER A 408 5.73 3.25 22.30
C SER A 408 4.43 3.86 21.79
N ILE A 409 3.43 3.01 21.56
CA ILE A 409 2.08 3.45 21.19
C ILE A 409 1.42 4.03 22.44
N ARG A 410 0.87 5.23 22.34
CA ARG A 410 0.11 5.83 23.45
C ARG A 410 -1.14 4.98 23.73
N PRO A 411 -1.63 4.92 24.98
CA PRO A 411 -2.94 4.33 25.25
C PRO A 411 -4.03 4.96 24.37
N GLY A 412 -5.01 4.15 23.95
CA GLY A 412 -6.15 4.58 23.14
C GLY A 412 -6.86 5.81 23.72
N LEU A 413 -7.29 6.73 22.85
CA LEU A 413 -7.92 7.96 23.27
C LEU A 413 -9.31 7.72 23.87
N ARG A 414 -9.69 8.55 24.84
CA ARG A 414 -11.03 8.49 25.42
C ARG A 414 -12.12 8.67 24.35
N GLY A 415 -13.11 7.79 24.35
CA GLY A 415 -14.23 7.75 23.40
C GLY A 415 -13.88 7.11 22.05
N SER A 416 -12.66 6.59 21.89
CA SER A 416 -12.24 5.90 20.67
C SER A 416 -12.71 4.44 20.63
N ILE A 417 -12.57 3.82 19.46
CA ILE A 417 -12.76 2.37 19.29
C ILE A 417 -11.76 1.62 20.18
N GLU A 418 -10.53 2.09 20.28
CA GLU A 418 -9.48 1.45 21.08
C GLU A 418 -9.83 1.43 22.57
N GLU A 419 -10.29 2.55 23.16
CA GLU A 419 -10.73 2.56 24.55
C GLU A 419 -11.93 1.62 24.77
N LEU A 420 -12.86 1.59 23.81
CA LEU A 420 -14.05 0.74 23.90
C LEU A 420 -13.69 -0.75 23.88
N MET A 421 -12.80 -1.16 22.98
CA MET A 421 -12.35 -2.54 22.87
C MET A 421 -11.49 -2.96 24.07
N HIS A 422 -10.57 -2.09 24.51
CA HIS A 422 -9.77 -2.31 25.72
C HIS A 422 -10.64 -2.51 26.97
N SER A 423 -11.70 -1.71 27.10
CA SER A 423 -12.62 -1.77 28.26
C SER A 423 -13.41 -3.08 28.35
N THR A 424 -13.39 -3.92 27.31
CA THR A 424 -13.94 -5.28 27.38
C THR A 424 -13.08 -6.21 28.26
N GLY A 425 -11.80 -5.89 28.46
CA GLY A 425 -10.86 -6.73 29.23
C GLY A 425 -10.43 -8.01 28.50
N GLU A 426 -10.90 -8.25 27.27
CA GLU A 426 -10.45 -9.34 26.43
C GLU A 426 -9.18 -8.95 25.69
N ARG A 427 -8.11 -9.75 25.85
CA ARG A 427 -6.81 -9.43 25.26
C ARG A 427 -6.77 -9.59 23.75
N ARG A 428 -7.49 -10.59 23.22
CA ARG A 428 -7.49 -10.93 21.79
C ARG A 428 -8.83 -11.52 21.41
N PHE A 429 -9.46 -10.97 20.37
CA PHE A 429 -10.74 -11.47 19.88
C PHE A 429 -11.00 -11.10 18.43
N VAL A 430 -11.95 -11.80 17.84
CA VAL A 430 -12.58 -11.43 16.57
C VAL A 430 -14.01 -11.00 16.86
N LEU A 431 -14.46 -9.93 16.20
CA LEU A 431 -15.83 -9.45 16.22
C LEU A 431 -16.39 -9.48 14.80
N ASP A 432 -17.54 -10.11 14.63
CA ASP A 432 -18.30 -10.05 13.39
C ASP A 432 -19.23 -8.84 13.40
N LEU A 433 -19.09 -7.96 12.40
CA LEU A 433 -19.82 -6.70 12.28
C LEU A 433 -20.89 -6.75 11.17
N ARG A 434 -20.96 -7.87 10.43
CA ARG A 434 -21.87 -8.02 9.29
C ARG A 434 -23.32 -7.92 9.76
N LYS A 435 -24.10 -7.16 8.99
CA LYS A 435 -25.54 -7.02 9.21
C LYS A 435 -26.23 -8.38 9.14
N GLY A 436 -27.08 -8.67 10.12
CA GLY A 436 -27.80 -9.94 10.23
C GLY A 436 -26.98 -11.10 10.80
N VAL A 437 -25.68 -10.90 11.07
CA VAL A 437 -24.83 -11.85 11.78
C VAL A 437 -24.46 -11.32 13.17
N CYS A 438 -24.01 -10.05 13.23
CA CYS A 438 -23.79 -9.34 14.48
C CYS A 438 -25.11 -9.17 15.26
N ASP A 439 -25.08 -9.31 16.60
CA ASP A 439 -26.23 -8.98 17.44
C ASP A 439 -26.67 -7.54 17.19
N GLU A 440 -27.95 -7.33 16.89
CA GLU A 440 -28.46 -6.03 16.45
C GLU A 440 -28.26 -4.94 17.52
N LYS A 441 -28.33 -5.27 18.82
CA LYS A 441 -28.10 -4.26 19.88
C LYS A 441 -26.63 -3.86 19.93
N VAL A 442 -25.72 -4.81 19.76
CA VAL A 442 -24.27 -4.54 19.66
C VAL A 442 -23.99 -3.70 18.44
N ARG A 443 -24.48 -4.12 17.28
CA ARG A 443 -24.26 -3.41 16.02
C ARG A 443 -24.78 -1.97 16.10
N GLN A 444 -25.98 -1.75 16.62
CA GLN A 444 -26.54 -0.41 16.83
C GLN A 444 -25.73 0.43 17.83
N ALA A 445 -25.17 -0.17 18.87
CA ALA A 445 -24.32 0.55 19.82
C ALA A 445 -22.96 0.96 19.20
N LEU A 446 -22.49 0.20 18.21
CA LEU A 446 -21.28 0.49 17.43
C LEU A 446 -21.52 1.43 16.24
N MET A 447 -22.78 1.80 15.95
CA MET A 447 -23.10 2.79 14.91
C MET A 447 -22.75 4.24 15.29
N GLU A 448 -22.30 4.48 16.53
CA GLU A 448 -21.85 5.80 16.96
C GLU A 448 -20.54 6.19 16.27
N HIS A 449 -20.43 7.45 15.85
CA HIS A 449 -19.20 7.99 15.30
C HIS A 449 -18.14 8.05 16.40
N ARG A 450 -17.08 7.25 16.28
CA ARG A 450 -15.97 7.20 17.24
C ARG A 450 -14.65 7.47 16.56
N LEU A 451 -13.67 7.86 17.36
CA LEU A 451 -12.29 7.95 16.88
C LEU A 451 -11.73 6.55 16.67
N GLU A 452 -10.96 6.34 15.60
CA GLU A 452 -10.14 5.16 15.34
C GLU A 452 -8.73 5.61 14.99
N ARG A 453 -7.74 4.84 15.46
CA ARG A 453 -6.32 5.06 15.27
C ARG A 453 -5.81 4.45 13.94
N PHE A 454 -4.98 5.21 13.24
CA PHE A 454 -4.34 4.88 11.98
C PHE A 454 -2.87 5.32 12.04
N ILE A 455 -1.96 4.41 12.38
CA ILE A 455 -0.51 4.72 12.45
C ILE A 455 0.16 4.23 11.18
N GLY A 456 0.79 5.11 10.44
CA GLY A 456 1.47 4.73 9.22
C GLY A 456 2.84 4.11 9.39
N VAL A 457 3.65 4.31 8.36
CA VAL A 457 5.11 4.15 8.36
C VAL A 457 5.79 5.21 9.24
N ILE A 458 5.08 6.31 9.54
CA ILE A 458 5.48 7.37 10.45
C ILE A 458 4.55 7.36 11.67
N TYR A 459 5.13 7.58 12.85
CA TYR A 459 4.36 7.76 14.08
C TYR A 459 4.82 8.98 14.87
N SER A 460 3.88 9.89 15.15
CA SER A 460 4.08 11.12 15.94
C SER A 460 3.22 11.09 17.21
N PRO A 461 3.73 10.55 18.34
CA PRO A 461 2.99 10.47 19.60
C PRO A 461 2.52 11.83 20.14
N GLU A 462 3.28 12.89 19.90
CA GLU A 462 3.05 14.24 20.43
C GLU A 462 1.78 14.87 19.82
N THR A 463 1.49 14.56 18.56
CA THR A 463 0.36 15.06 17.77
C THR A 463 -0.63 13.97 17.38
N GLU A 464 -0.62 12.84 18.09
CA GLU A 464 -1.33 11.61 17.69
C GLU A 464 -2.81 11.83 17.35
N ARG A 465 -3.54 12.63 18.14
CA ARG A 465 -4.97 12.89 17.87
C ARG A 465 -5.17 13.55 16.49
N GLN A 466 -4.29 14.45 16.10
CA GLN A 466 -4.37 15.19 14.84
C GLN A 466 -3.87 14.33 13.68
N SER A 467 -2.76 13.62 13.88
CA SER A 467 -2.03 12.93 12.80
C SER A 467 -2.47 11.50 12.56
N HIS A 468 -3.06 10.84 13.56
CA HIS A 468 -3.30 9.38 13.53
C HIS A 468 -4.69 8.97 13.97
N TYR A 469 -5.65 9.90 14.09
CA TYR A 469 -7.03 9.56 14.43
C TYR A 469 -8.04 10.19 13.49
N SER A 470 -8.97 9.37 13.01
CA SER A 470 -10.13 9.79 12.22
C SER A 470 -11.42 9.32 12.87
N LYS A 471 -12.55 9.98 12.58
CA LYS A 471 -13.85 9.48 12.97
C LYS A 471 -14.33 8.42 11.99
N VAL A 472 -14.94 7.38 12.54
CA VAL A 472 -15.47 6.24 11.79
C VAL A 472 -16.80 5.75 12.37
N VAL A 473 -17.54 5.00 11.56
CA VAL A 473 -18.61 4.10 12.01
C VAL A 473 -18.15 2.67 11.77
N LEU A 474 -17.66 2.02 12.83
CA LEU A 474 -16.94 0.73 12.75
C LEU A 474 -17.71 -0.35 11.96
N PRO A 475 -19.02 -0.61 12.20
CA PRO A 475 -19.74 -1.67 11.49
C PRO A 475 -20.09 -1.35 10.03
N GLU A 476 -19.93 -0.09 9.59
CA GLU A 476 -20.09 0.29 8.19
C GLU A 476 -18.74 0.34 7.47
N GLN A 477 -17.66 0.60 8.19
CA GLN A 477 -16.30 0.57 7.67
C GLN A 477 -15.80 -0.86 7.43
N PHE A 478 -16.08 -1.80 8.35
CA PHE A 478 -15.60 -3.17 8.25
C PHE A 478 -16.72 -4.21 8.45
N ASP A 479 -16.51 -5.40 7.87
CA ASP A 479 -17.33 -6.58 8.10
C ASP A 479 -16.86 -7.38 9.31
N GLY A 480 -15.58 -7.33 9.62
CA GLY A 480 -14.98 -7.96 10.79
C GLY A 480 -13.92 -7.09 11.43
N PHE A 481 -13.64 -7.33 12.70
CA PHE A 481 -12.60 -6.61 13.41
C PHE A 481 -11.80 -7.56 14.31
N ILE A 482 -10.48 -7.51 14.19
CA ILE A 482 -9.55 -8.30 14.98
C ILE A 482 -8.86 -7.38 15.97
N TRP A 483 -8.89 -7.76 17.24
CA TRP A 483 -8.33 -6.97 18.32
C TRP A 483 -7.14 -7.64 18.97
N PHE A 484 -6.11 -6.85 19.25
CA PHE A 484 -4.98 -7.19 20.11
C PHE A 484 -4.79 -6.07 21.11
N ASP A 485 -5.00 -6.32 22.40
CA ASP A 485 -4.99 -5.25 23.41
C ASP A 485 -3.60 -4.61 23.58
N GLU A 486 -2.55 -5.39 23.37
CA GLU A 486 -1.16 -4.97 23.41
C GLU A 486 -0.39 -5.63 22.27
N THR A 487 0.49 -4.86 21.61
CA THR A 487 1.21 -5.28 20.41
C THR A 487 2.70 -4.96 20.44
N ASN A 488 3.48 -5.64 19.60
CA ASN A 488 4.94 -5.52 19.48
C ASN A 488 5.35 -5.04 18.08
N PRO A 489 6.53 -4.42 17.92
CA PRO A 489 7.06 -4.06 16.62
C PRO A 489 7.35 -5.31 15.78
N VAL A 490 7.28 -5.18 14.46
CA VAL A 490 7.76 -6.23 13.54
C VAL A 490 9.24 -6.56 13.80
N SER A 491 9.60 -7.83 13.60
CA SER A 491 10.99 -8.28 13.76
C SER A 491 11.78 -8.10 12.46
N THR A 492 12.65 -7.09 12.41
CA THR A 492 13.49 -6.74 11.23
C THR A 492 14.94 -6.43 11.61
N SER A 493 15.88 -6.64 10.69
CA SER A 493 17.26 -6.15 10.77
C SER A 493 17.47 -4.82 10.06
N GLU A 494 16.47 -4.33 9.33
CA GLU A 494 16.53 -3.14 8.47
C GLU A 494 16.21 -1.87 9.27
N VAL A 495 17.14 -1.44 10.12
CA VAL A 495 16.95 -0.26 10.99
C VAL A 495 17.27 1.05 10.25
N HIS A 496 18.28 1.03 9.37
CA HIS A 496 18.73 2.22 8.64
C HIS A 496 18.08 2.31 7.27
N GLN A 497 17.59 3.50 6.91
CA GLN A 497 16.98 3.76 5.61
C GLN A 497 18.00 4.30 4.61
N PRO A 498 17.84 4.01 3.29
CA PRO A 498 18.68 4.62 2.28
C PRO A 498 18.55 6.14 2.33
N LYS A 499 19.68 6.84 2.20
CA LYS A 499 19.71 8.31 2.18
C LYS A 499 19.22 8.82 0.83
N ASN A 500 17.92 8.85 0.63
CA ASN A 500 17.33 9.67 -0.43
C ASN A 500 17.31 11.12 0.06
N ARG A 501 17.63 12.07 -0.82
CA ARG A 501 17.74 13.49 -0.47
C ARG A 501 16.37 14.01 -0.03
N ASP A 502 16.34 14.56 1.19
CA ASP A 502 15.41 15.57 1.70
C ASP A 502 14.04 15.62 0.99
N ALA A 503 13.19 14.61 1.21
CA ALA A 503 11.78 14.68 0.85
C ALA A 503 11.11 15.78 1.68
N VAL A 504 10.51 16.75 1.00
CA VAL A 504 9.83 17.89 1.63
C VAL A 504 8.45 17.45 2.11
N ASP A 505 8.29 17.38 3.43
CA ASP A 505 7.01 17.35 4.17
C ASP A 505 5.88 16.47 3.59
N GLU A 506 6.08 15.16 3.52
CA GLU A 506 4.99 14.17 3.38
C GLU A 506 4.25 13.94 4.72
N THR A 507 3.59 14.97 5.23
CA THR A 507 2.77 14.88 6.47
C THR A 507 1.29 15.11 6.24
N TRP A 508 0.79 14.98 5.01
CA TRP A 508 -0.57 15.41 4.69
C TRP A 508 -1.43 14.41 3.93
N PRO A 509 -2.69 14.15 4.37
CA PRO A 509 -3.28 14.50 5.66
C PRO A 509 -2.90 13.51 6.78
N PHE A 510 -2.22 12.42 6.44
CA PHE A 510 -1.74 11.43 7.38
C PHE A 510 -0.38 10.95 6.90
N ALA A 511 0.58 10.89 7.82
CA ALA A 511 1.86 10.23 7.61
C ALA A 511 1.62 8.70 7.66
N LEU A 512 0.88 8.19 6.65
CA LEU A 512 0.51 6.79 6.48
C LEU A 512 1.69 5.98 5.95
#